data_AF-E9GI42-F1
#
_entry.id   AF-E9GI42-F1
#
_cell.length_a   1.000
_cell.length_b   1.000
_cell.length_c   1.000
_cell.angle_alpha   90.00
_cell.angle_beta   90.00
_cell.angle_gamma   90.00
#
_symmetry.space_group_name_H-M   'P 1'
#
loop_
_entity.id
_entity.type
_entity.pdbx_description
1 polymer ?
#
loop_
_entity_poly.entity_id
_entity_poly.type
_entity_poly.pdbx_seq_one_letter_code
_entity_poly.pdbx_strand_id
1 'polypeptide(L)' 'MDMNVYDTALFSFTLVEAAAIVLGNGLLVVTFVRHRALLNAMNCYICSMCFSGLITGIIVPLGFGNYVG' A
#
# COMPACT_ATOMS: atom_id res chain seq x y z
N MET A 1 1.82 32.80 0.62
CA MET A 1 2.41 31.45 0.71
C MET A 1 1.26 30.49 0.44
N ASP A 2 0.91 30.34 -0.83
CA ASP A 2 -0.20 29.48 -1.24
C ASP A 2 0.38 28.08 -1.50
N MET A 3 0.43 27.27 -0.44
CA MET A 3 0.53 25.81 -0.60
C MET A 3 -0.57 25.42 -1.59
N ASN A 4 -0.12 25.01 -2.77
CA ASN A 4 -0.89 24.98 -3.99
C ASN A 4 -1.99 23.93 -3.83
N VAL A 5 -3.24 24.29 -4.08
CA VAL A 5 -4.41 23.38 -4.02
C VAL A 5 -4.12 22.03 -4.70
N TYR A 6 -3.27 22.05 -5.73
CA TYR A 6 -2.75 20.89 -6.42
C TYR A 6 -1.98 19.90 -5.54
N ASP A 7 -1.03 20.36 -4.72
CA ASP A 7 -0.20 19.49 -3.86
C ASP A 7 -1.05 18.80 -2.79
N THR A 8 -2.00 19.53 -2.21
CA THR A 8 -2.97 18.99 -1.24
C THR A 8 -3.89 17.95 -1.87
N ALA A 9 -4.38 18.20 -3.10
CA ALA A 9 -5.19 17.24 -3.83
C ALA A 9 -4.40 15.97 -4.18
N LEU A 10 -3.14 16.13 -4.61
CA LEU A 10 -2.27 15.00 -4.94
C LEU A 10 -1.98 14.14 -3.70
N PHE A 11 -1.64 14.78 -2.57
CA PHE A 11 -1.44 14.08 -1.29
C PHE A 11 -2.69 13.31 -0.84
N SER A 12 -3.86 13.93 -0.97
CA SER A 12 -5.15 13.29 -0.64
C SER A 12 -5.40 12.06 -1.50
N PHE A 13 -5.12 12.14 -2.80
CA PHE A 13 -5.23 11.00 -3.72
C PHE A 13 -4.23 9.89 -3.35
N THR A 14 -2.97 10.25 -3.06
CA THR A 14 -1.94 9.31 -2.60
C THR A 14 -2.36 8.58 -1.33
N LEU A 15 -3.00 9.26 -0.37
CA LEU A 15 -3.52 8.63 0.85
C LEU A 15 -4.63 7.60 0.55
N VAL A 16 -5.55 7.92 -0.35
CA VAL A 16 -6.64 7.01 -0.75
C VAL A 16 -6.08 5.79 -1.47
N GLU A 17 -5.15 5.99 -2.40
CA GLU A 17 -4.49 4.89 -3.12
C GLU A 17 -3.70 4.00 -2.17
N ALA A 18 -2.92 4.59 -1.26
CA ALA A 18 -2.19 3.87 -0.23
C ALA A 18 -3.11 3.05 0.67
N ALA A 19 -4.24 3.60 1.11
CA ALA A 19 -5.22 2.87 1.90
C ALA A 19 -5.78 1.66 1.13
N ALA A 20 -6.10 1.82 -0.16
CA ALA A 20 -6.56 0.73 -1.00
C ALA A 20 -5.48 -0.36 -1.20
N ILE A 21 -4.23 0.03 -1.41
CA ILE A 21 -3.08 -0.89 -1.52
C ILE A 21 -2.91 -1.67 -0.20
N VAL A 22 -2.92 -0.99 0.94
CA VAL A 22 -2.73 -1.63 2.25
C VAL A 22 -3.86 -2.61 2.56
N LEU A 23 -5.11 -2.20 2.32
CA LEU A 23 -6.28 -3.06 2.53
C LEU A 23 -6.27 -4.28 1.61
N GLY A 24 -6.06 -4.08 0.31
CA GLY A 24 -6.06 -5.16 -0.68
C GLY A 24 -4.95 -6.18 -0.42
N ASN A 25 -3.72 -5.71 -0.24
CA ASN A 25 -2.59 -6.61 0.02
C ASN A 25 -2.69 -7.26 1.41
N GLY A 26 -3.17 -6.55 2.41
CA GLY A 26 -3.39 -7.09 3.75
C GLY A 26 -4.39 -8.24 3.75
N LEU A 27 -5.50 -8.11 3.02
CA LEU A 27 -6.49 -9.18 2.87
C LEU A 27 -5.91 -10.41 2.17
N LEU A 28 -5.09 -10.22 1.13
CA LEU A 28 -4.43 -11.33 0.43
C LEU A 28 -3.44 -12.06 1.34
N VAL A 29 -2.60 -11.33 2.09
CA VAL A 29 -1.68 -11.93 3.07
C VAL A 29 -2.44 -12.71 4.13
N VAL A 30 -3.50 -12.15 4.72
CA VAL A 30 -4.35 -12.85 5.69
C VAL A 30 -4.93 -14.13 5.08
N THR A 31 -5.37 -14.08 3.81
CA THR A 31 -5.92 -15.23 3.09
C THR A 31 -4.87 -16.33 2.94
N PHE A 32 -3.64 -16.00 2.51
CA PHE A 32 -2.56 -16.99 2.39
C PHE A 32 -2.15 -17.59 3.74
N VAL A 33 -2.11 -16.77 4.80
CA VAL A 33 -1.78 -17.23 6.16
C VAL A 33 -2.85 -18.17 6.71
N ARG A 34 -4.13 -17.85 6.48
CA ARG A 34 -5.28 -18.65 6.94
C ARG A 34 -5.43 -19.94 6.13
N HIS A 35 -5.22 -19.89 4.82
CA HIS A 35 -5.41 -21.01 3.91
C HIS A 35 -4.06 -21.53 3.40
N ARG A 36 -3.28 -22.17 4.29
CA ARG A 36 -1.98 -22.76 3.93
C ARG A 36 -2.03 -23.80 2.80
N ALA A 37 -3.19 -24.39 2.56
CA ALA A 37 -3.42 -25.28 1.41
C ALA A 37 -3.24 -24.57 0.06
N LEU A 38 -3.30 -23.24 0.02
CA LEU A 38 -3.03 -22.44 -1.16
C LEU A 38 -1.53 -22.19 -1.37
N LEU A 39 -0.63 -22.61 -0.47
CA LEU A 39 0.80 -22.34 -0.61
C LEU A 39 1.42 -23.25 -1.68
N ASN A 40 1.56 -22.70 -2.89
CA ASN A 40 2.40 -23.22 -3.97
C ASN A 40 3.45 -22.15 -4.34
N ALA A 41 4.39 -22.48 -5.23
CA ALA A 41 5.47 -21.55 -5.62
C ALA A 41 4.94 -20.21 -6.17
N MET A 42 3.86 -20.23 -6.94
CA MET A 42 3.22 -19.04 -7.49
C MET A 42 2.59 -18.18 -6.38
N ASN A 43 1.88 -18.79 -5.45
CA ASN A 43 1.21 -18.10 -4.36
C ASN A 43 2.21 -17.57 -3.32
N CYS A 44 3.36 -18.23 -3.13
CA CYS A 44 4.47 -17.67 -2.37
C CYS A 44 5.03 -16.39 -3.02
N TYR A 45 5.18 -16.38 -4.34
CA TYR A 45 5.61 -15.18 -5.06
C TYR A 45 4.58 -14.04 -4.96
N ILE A 46 3.28 -14.36 -5.13
CA ILE A 46 2.19 -13.39 -4.96
C ILE A 46 2.18 -12.84 -3.53
N CYS A 47 2.32 -13.70 -2.52
CA CYS A 47 2.38 -13.28 -1.12
C CYS A 47 3.57 -12.32 -0.88
N SER A 48 4.74 -12.61 -1.46
CA SER A 48 5.90 -11.71 -1.42
C SER A 48 5.64 -10.37 -2.11
N MET A 49 4.95 -10.37 -3.25
CA MET A 49 4.50 -9.13 -3.91
C MET A 49 3.54 -8.34 -3.02
N CYS A 50 2.61 -9.00 -2.33
CA CYS A 50 1.69 -8.34 -1.41
C CYS A 50 2.44 -7.67 -0.25
N PHE A 51 3.46 -8.31 0.32
CA PHE A 51 4.31 -7.68 1.33
C PHE A 51 5.03 -6.43 0.78
N SER A 52 5.56 -6.49 -0.44
CA SER A 52 6.16 -5.32 -1.09
C SER A 52 5.14 -4.19 -1.26
N GLY A 53 3.90 -4.53 -1.66
CA GLY A 53 2.79 -3.58 -1.76
C GLY A 53 2.43 -2.94 -0.41
N LEU A 54 2.39 -3.71 0.68
CA LEU A 54 2.16 -3.18 2.03
C LEU A 54 3.22 -2.16 2.44
N ILE A 55 4.50 -2.47 2.21
CA ILE A 55 5.62 -1.58 2.50
C ILE A 55 5.49 -0.29 1.69
N THR A 56 5.21 -0.41 0.39
CA THR A 56 5.04 0.73 -0.52
C THR A 56 3.87 1.61 -0.09
N GLY A 57 2.71 1.02 0.20
CA GLY A 57 1.51 1.73 0.64
C GLY A 57 1.70 2.50 1.96
N ILE A 58 2.63 2.08 2.82
CA ILE A 58 2.94 2.81 4.07
C ILE A 58 3.99 3.90 3.82
N ILE A 59 5.07 3.59 3.10
CA ILE A 59 6.21 4.51 2.95
C ILE A 59 5.85 5.70 2.04
N VAL A 60 5.11 5.48 0.95
CA VAL A 60 4.84 6.54 -0.03
C VAL A 60 4.08 7.72 0.58
N PRO A 61 2.97 7.55 1.32
CA PRO A 61 2.31 8.68 1.99
C PRO A 61 3.16 9.35 3.06
N LEU A 62 3.97 8.59 3.80
CA LEU A 62 4.86 9.16 4.83
C LEU A 62 5.96 10.03 4.20
N GLY A 63 6.54 9.54 3.10
CA GLY A 63 7.48 10.32 2.29
C GLY A 63 6.83 11.58 1.77
N PHE A 64 5.69 11.46 1.09
CA PHE A 64 4.96 12.60 0.51
C PHE A 64 4.54 13.62 1.57
N GLY A 65 4.06 13.16 2.73
CA GLY A 65 3.69 14.02 3.85
C GLY A 65 4.87 14.84 4.39
N ASN A 66 6.07 14.25 4.45
CA ASN A 66 7.30 14.98 4.83
C ASN A 66 7.78 15.99 3.78
N TYR A 67 7.40 15.84 2.51
CA TYR A 67 7.74 16.80 1.46
C TYR A 67 6.78 17.99 1.39
N VAL A 68 5.53 17.82 1.87
CA VAL A 68 4.46 18.81 1.78
C VAL A 68 4.24 19.57 3.11
N GLY A 69 4.70 19.00 4.23
CA GLY A 69 4.54 19.55 5.60
C GLY A 69 5.62 20.51 6.08
#